data_AF-A0A3N5F971-F1
#
_entry.id   AF-A0A3N5F971-F1
#
_cell.length_a   1.000
_cell.length_b   1.000
_cell.length_c   1.000
_cell.angle_alpha   90.00
_cell.angle_beta   90.00
_cell.angle_gamma   90.00
#
_symmetry.space_group_name_H-M   'P 1'
#
loop_
_entity.id
_entity.type
_entity.pdbx_description
1 polymer ?
#
loop_
_entity_poly.entity_id
_entity_poly.type
_entity_poly.pdbx_seq_one_letter_code
_entity_poly.pdbx_strand_id
1 'polypeptide(L)'
;MKTMTVVAAILAMSAAARADESRAETIRKLDTMKVSVDFEDVKLPEALDYLRDFTGLNLVVLPKAMEKEGDTKIRLKVKDLSVKSVLKLLLASRGLTVGYRDGALVVLPKEDLQDATTMKMFDVRSLLVKLQDHAGPRMELVQPGKSGVGPITGVSILEEPKPPPVDEDFMVQLIRENTGSGSWDSNPKAAINLTNGMLVVSQTPSVLREVDALLGKLGQYR
;
A
#
# COMPACT_ATOMS: atom_id res chain seq x y z
N MET A 1 6.00 36.38 23.37
CA MET A 1 6.34 35.43 22.27
C MET A 1 5.55 34.13 22.40
N LYS A 2 4.22 34.15 22.16
CA LYS A 2 3.33 32.97 22.31
C LYS A 2 2.17 33.05 21.30
N THR A 3 2.47 33.12 20.01
CA THR A 3 1.42 33.14 18.95
C THR A 3 1.82 32.41 17.66
N MET A 4 3.03 31.85 17.55
CA MET A 4 3.54 31.23 16.30
C MET A 4 3.14 29.76 16.08
N THR A 5 2.61 29.05 17.08
CA THR A 5 2.40 27.59 16.96
C THR A 5 1.07 27.21 16.29
N VAL A 6 0.05 28.09 16.32
CA VAL A 6 -1.28 27.77 15.75
C VAL A 6 -1.33 28.00 14.23
N VAL A 7 -0.51 28.91 13.69
CA VAL A 7 -0.48 29.21 12.25
C VAL A 7 0.21 28.10 11.43
N ALA A 8 1.23 27.43 12.00
CA ALA A 8 1.94 26.33 11.34
C ALA A 8 1.06 25.06 11.15
N ALA A 9 0.15 24.78 12.09
CA ALA A 9 -0.78 23.66 11.98
C ALA A 9 -1.85 23.86 10.88
N ILE A 10 -2.35 25.10 10.72
CA ILE A 10 -3.32 25.44 9.66
C ILE A 10 -2.65 25.43 8.28
N LEU A 11 -1.39 25.88 8.18
CA LEU A 11 -0.61 25.83 6.94
C LEU A 11 -0.25 24.40 6.52
N ALA A 12 0.11 23.53 7.47
CA ALA A 12 0.43 22.13 7.18
C ALA A 12 -0.80 21.32 6.73
N MET A 13 -1.96 21.56 7.35
CA MET A 13 -3.20 20.86 7.00
C MET A 13 -3.77 21.34 5.66
N SER A 14 -3.64 22.65 5.37
CA SER A 14 -3.96 23.26 4.07
C SER A 14 -3.02 22.80 2.94
N ALA A 15 -1.72 22.64 3.22
CA ALA A 15 -0.74 22.18 2.24
C ALA A 15 -0.92 20.69 1.91
N ALA A 16 -1.18 19.84 2.91
CA ALA A 16 -1.46 18.43 2.69
C ALA A 16 -2.76 18.21 1.89
N ALA A 17 -3.83 18.92 2.23
CA ALA A 17 -5.10 18.84 1.49
C ALA A 17 -4.96 19.33 0.04
N ARG A 18 -4.25 20.45 -0.21
CA ARG A 18 -3.95 20.93 -1.58
C ARG A 18 -3.03 19.98 -2.35
N ALA A 19 -2.07 19.35 -1.68
CA ALA A 19 -1.18 18.38 -2.30
C ALA A 19 -1.93 17.11 -2.74
N ASP A 20 -2.87 16.63 -1.93
CA ASP A 20 -3.72 15.50 -2.28
C ASP A 20 -4.74 15.84 -3.38
N GLU A 21 -5.33 17.03 -3.35
CA GLU A 21 -6.27 17.49 -4.37
C GLU A 21 -5.57 17.67 -5.74
N SER A 22 -4.42 18.35 -5.77
CA SER A 22 -3.61 18.52 -6.99
C SER A 22 -3.12 17.18 -7.56
N ARG A 23 -2.81 16.22 -6.69
CA ARG A 23 -2.46 14.85 -7.09
C ARG A 23 -3.64 14.12 -7.70
N ALA A 24 -4.82 14.19 -7.07
CA ALA A 24 -6.02 13.54 -7.56
C ALA A 24 -6.44 14.11 -8.92
N GLU A 25 -6.37 15.43 -9.10
CA GLU A 25 -6.60 16.10 -10.38
C GLU A 25 -5.61 15.64 -11.45
N THR A 26 -4.33 15.59 -11.10
CA THR A 26 -3.28 15.10 -12.00
C THR A 26 -3.61 13.68 -12.46
N ILE A 27 -3.85 12.75 -11.53
CA ILE A 27 -4.19 11.36 -11.86
C ILE A 27 -5.44 11.28 -12.74
N ARG A 28 -6.49 12.06 -12.43
CA ARG A 28 -7.71 12.13 -13.25
C ARG A 28 -7.40 12.58 -14.67
N LYS A 29 -6.56 13.60 -14.87
CA LYS A 29 -6.12 14.05 -16.20
C LYS A 29 -5.40 12.94 -16.95
N LEU A 30 -4.48 12.21 -16.29
CA LEU A 30 -3.76 11.09 -16.92
C LEU A 30 -4.69 9.94 -17.36
N ASP A 31 -5.74 9.67 -16.57
CA ASP A 31 -6.71 8.60 -16.85
C ASP A 31 -7.75 9.03 -17.90
N THR A 32 -8.15 10.30 -17.93
CA THR A 32 -9.23 10.80 -18.80
C THR A 32 -8.73 11.25 -20.17
N MET A 33 -7.53 11.84 -20.25
CA MET A 33 -6.98 12.33 -21.51
C MET A 33 -6.54 11.16 -22.38
N LYS A 34 -7.07 11.12 -23.60
CA LYS A 34 -6.68 10.15 -24.62
C LYS A 34 -5.78 10.80 -25.65
N VAL A 35 -4.74 10.09 -26.04
CA VAL A 35 -3.77 10.53 -27.03
C VAL A 35 -3.56 9.42 -28.05
N SER A 36 -3.39 9.83 -29.32
CA SER A 36 -2.92 8.96 -30.38
C SER A 36 -1.55 9.45 -30.79
N VAL A 37 -0.52 8.62 -30.61
CA VAL A 37 0.86 8.97 -30.94
C VAL A 37 1.42 7.96 -31.93
N ASP A 38 2.23 8.45 -32.85
CA ASP A 38 3.00 7.66 -33.79
C ASP A 38 4.45 8.12 -33.70
N PHE A 39 5.19 7.49 -32.80
CA PHE A 39 6.61 7.72 -32.64
C PHE A 39 7.36 6.73 -33.51
N GLU A 40 8.00 7.23 -34.57
CA GLU A 40 8.93 6.48 -35.39
C GLU A 40 10.33 7.04 -35.19
N ASP A 41 11.14 6.34 -34.40
CA ASP A 41 12.57 6.67 -34.17
C ASP A 41 12.80 7.95 -33.35
N VAL A 42 11.87 8.27 -32.45
CA VAL A 42 11.88 9.49 -31.61
C VAL A 42 12.65 9.25 -30.31
N LYS A 43 13.42 10.24 -29.84
CA LYS A 43 14.15 10.10 -28.56
C LYS A 43 13.20 10.18 -27.36
N LEU A 44 13.59 9.55 -26.25
CA LEU A 44 12.81 9.56 -25.01
C LEU A 44 12.48 10.98 -24.49
N PRO A 45 13.43 11.94 -24.45
CA PRO A 45 13.14 13.32 -24.06
C PRO A 45 12.08 13.97 -24.94
N GLU A 46 12.20 13.80 -26.25
CA GLU A 46 11.30 14.42 -27.24
C GLU A 46 9.87 13.87 -27.11
N ALA A 47 9.74 12.55 -26.92
CA ALA A 47 8.44 11.92 -26.70
C ALA A 47 7.79 12.36 -25.36
N LEU A 48 8.59 12.54 -24.31
CA LEU A 48 8.12 13.03 -23.01
C LEU A 48 7.75 14.52 -23.06
N ASP A 49 8.52 15.33 -23.78
CA ASP A 49 8.23 16.75 -24.02
C ASP A 49 6.94 16.91 -24.82
N TYR A 50 6.74 16.11 -25.86
CA TYR A 50 5.47 16.07 -26.59
C TYR A 50 4.28 15.76 -25.67
N LEU A 51 4.42 14.76 -24.79
CA LEU A 51 3.37 14.42 -23.82
C LEU A 51 3.17 15.55 -22.80
N ARG A 52 4.22 16.24 -22.36
CA ARG A 52 4.11 17.41 -21.49
C ARG A 52 3.30 18.52 -22.16
N ASP A 53 3.62 18.85 -23.40
CA ASP A 53 2.98 19.95 -24.12
C ASP A 53 1.51 19.62 -24.48
N PHE A 54 1.23 18.36 -24.84
CA PHE A 54 -0.14 17.91 -25.11
C PHE A 54 -1.02 17.86 -23.86
N THR A 55 -0.46 17.46 -22.72
CA THR A 55 -1.24 17.22 -21.49
C THR A 55 -1.25 18.40 -20.53
N GLY A 56 -0.30 19.33 -20.67
CA GLY A 56 -0.07 20.43 -19.73
C GLY A 56 0.37 19.96 -18.35
N LEU A 57 0.78 18.71 -18.20
CA LEU A 57 1.20 18.12 -16.93
C LEU A 57 2.66 18.45 -16.65
N ASN A 58 2.99 18.76 -15.40
CA ASN A 58 4.38 19.00 -15.00
C ASN A 58 5.15 17.67 -14.94
N LEU A 59 5.84 17.32 -16.03
CA LEU A 59 6.66 16.11 -16.17
C LEU A 59 8.15 16.47 -16.02
N VAL A 60 8.80 15.88 -15.03
CA VAL A 60 10.22 16.08 -14.70
C VAL A 60 10.95 14.76 -14.88
N VAL A 61 12.05 14.76 -15.62
CA VAL A 61 12.87 13.56 -15.81
C VAL A 61 14.12 13.68 -14.94
N LEU A 62 14.38 12.68 -14.10
CA LEU A 62 15.61 12.70 -13.29
C LEU A 62 16.83 12.43 -14.17
N PRO A 63 17.97 13.11 -13.93
CA PRO A 63 19.22 12.86 -14.67
C PRO A 63 19.63 11.38 -14.67
N LYS A 64 19.44 10.70 -13.53
CA LYS A 64 19.73 9.27 -13.37
C LYS A 64 18.88 8.35 -14.27
N ALA A 65 17.66 8.79 -14.65
CA ALA A 65 16.83 8.09 -15.64
C ALA A 65 17.31 8.34 -17.08
N MET A 66 17.92 9.50 -17.32
CA MET A 66 18.44 9.92 -18.63
C MET A 66 19.78 9.26 -18.99
N GLU A 67 20.63 8.99 -18.00
CA GLU A 67 21.97 8.41 -18.21
C GLU A 67 21.94 7.04 -18.90
N LYS A 68 20.91 6.21 -18.65
CA LYS A 68 20.79 4.87 -19.24
C LYS A 68 19.96 4.83 -20.53
N GLU A 69 19.07 5.79 -20.75
CA GLU A 69 17.97 5.67 -21.74
C GLU A 69 17.82 6.88 -22.67
N GLY A 70 18.63 7.92 -22.50
CA GLY A 70 18.42 9.20 -23.17
C GLY A 70 18.58 9.21 -24.68
N ASP A 71 19.43 8.33 -25.21
CA ASP A 71 19.69 8.24 -26.65
C ASP A 71 18.93 7.09 -27.33
N THR A 72 18.14 6.35 -26.55
CA THR A 72 17.45 5.16 -27.04
C THR A 72 16.18 5.57 -27.79
N LYS A 73 16.19 5.36 -29.11
CA LYS A 73 15.08 5.59 -30.03
C LYS A 73 13.84 4.78 -29.66
N ILE A 74 12.67 5.41 -29.71
CA ILE A 74 11.36 4.83 -29.39
C ILE A 74 10.61 4.60 -30.70
N ARG A 75 10.03 3.40 -30.82
CA ARG A 75 8.99 3.12 -31.79
C ARG A 75 7.71 2.74 -31.06
N LEU A 76 6.71 3.61 -31.10
CA LEU A 76 5.42 3.37 -30.43
C LEU A 76 4.29 3.98 -31.24
N LYS A 77 3.38 3.14 -31.69
CA LYS A 77 2.17 3.55 -32.40
C LYS A 77 0.95 3.11 -31.60
N VAL A 78 0.22 4.08 -31.07
CA VAL A 78 -0.98 3.84 -30.26
C VAL A 78 -2.08 4.80 -30.68
N LYS A 79 -3.32 4.32 -30.66
CA LYS A 79 -4.51 5.09 -31.03
C LYS A 79 -5.51 5.07 -29.89
N ASP A 80 -6.04 6.23 -29.55
CA ASP A 80 -7.08 6.43 -28.53
C ASP A 80 -6.75 5.82 -27.15
N LEU A 81 -5.49 5.95 -26.72
CA LEU A 81 -5.03 5.38 -25.45
C LEU A 81 -4.93 6.46 -24.37
N SER A 82 -5.20 6.12 -23.11
CA SER A 82 -5.01 7.07 -22.01
C SER A 82 -3.54 7.46 -21.86
N VAL A 83 -3.25 8.72 -21.53
CA VAL A 83 -1.89 9.22 -21.30
C VAL A 83 -1.14 8.34 -20.30
N LYS A 84 -1.82 7.89 -19.23
CA LYS A 84 -1.26 6.93 -18.27
C LYS A 84 -0.77 5.65 -18.92
N SER A 85 -1.57 5.08 -19.81
CA SER A 85 -1.25 3.84 -20.50
C SER A 85 -0.09 4.05 -21.49
N VAL A 86 -0.08 5.18 -22.19
CA VAL A 86 1.04 5.53 -23.10
C VAL A 86 2.33 5.69 -22.32
N LEU A 87 2.33 6.48 -21.23
CA LEU A 87 3.50 6.63 -20.35
C LEU A 87 3.96 5.28 -19.81
N LYS A 88 3.02 4.43 -19.36
CA LYS A 88 3.36 3.11 -18.85
C LYS A 88 4.01 2.23 -19.92
N LEU A 89 3.48 2.20 -21.14
CA LEU A 89 4.04 1.41 -22.25
C LEU A 89 5.43 1.92 -22.66
N LEU A 90 5.57 3.25 -22.75
CA LEU A 90 6.80 3.91 -23.13
C LEU A 90 7.91 3.63 -22.11
N LEU A 91 7.59 3.71 -20.81
CA LEU A 91 8.55 3.50 -19.72
C LEU A 91 8.79 2.01 -19.40
N ALA A 92 7.79 1.13 -19.56
CA ALA A 92 7.89 -0.28 -19.21
C ALA A 92 8.94 -1.04 -20.03
N SER A 93 9.13 -0.66 -21.30
CA SER A 93 10.15 -1.25 -22.17
C SER A 93 11.60 -1.04 -21.67
N ARG A 94 11.79 -0.12 -20.71
CA ARG A 94 13.08 0.46 -20.32
C ARG A 94 13.37 0.36 -18.82
N GLY A 95 12.50 -0.32 -18.07
CA GLY A 95 12.61 -0.40 -16.62
C GLY A 95 12.43 0.93 -15.88
N LEU A 96 11.86 1.94 -16.55
CA LEU A 96 11.52 3.23 -15.96
C LEU A 96 10.09 3.21 -15.44
N THR A 97 9.80 4.11 -14.50
CA THR A 97 8.47 4.32 -13.94
C THR A 97 8.23 5.80 -13.69
N VAL A 98 6.96 6.18 -13.55
CA VAL A 98 6.57 7.53 -13.15
C VAL A 98 6.05 7.52 -11.72
N GLY A 99 6.46 8.51 -10.92
CA GLY A 99 5.98 8.75 -9.56
C GLY A 99 5.52 10.19 -9.41
N TYR A 100 4.51 10.43 -8.59
CA TYR A 100 4.09 11.80 -8.25
C TYR A 100 4.88 12.29 -7.04
N ARG A 101 5.60 13.41 -7.16
CA ARG A 101 6.34 14.07 -6.09
C ARG A 101 6.22 15.58 -6.21
N ASP A 102 5.96 16.26 -5.11
CA ASP A 102 5.98 17.74 -5.00
C ASP A 102 5.19 18.50 -6.10
N GLY A 103 4.04 17.96 -6.51
CA GLY A 103 3.21 18.59 -7.55
C GLY A 103 3.61 18.27 -9.00
N ALA A 104 4.59 17.38 -9.21
CA ALA A 104 5.07 16.98 -10.51
C ALA A 104 5.09 15.45 -10.69
N LEU A 105 4.97 15.02 -11.94
CA LEU A 105 5.27 13.66 -12.35
C LEU A 105 6.75 13.52 -12.61
N VAL A 106 7.42 12.76 -11.75
CA VAL A 106 8.84 12.47 -11.85
C VAL A 106 9.03 11.14 -12.56
N VAL A 107 9.84 11.10 -13.62
CA VAL A 107 10.29 9.87 -14.28
C VAL A 107 11.59 9.41 -13.62
N LEU A 108 11.58 8.18 -13.11
CA LEU A 108 12.70 7.58 -12.39
C LEU A 108 12.86 6.09 -12.71
N PRO A 109 14.05 5.49 -12.48
CA PRO A 109 14.24 4.05 -12.56
C PRO A 109 13.32 3.30 -11.58
N LYS A 110 12.86 2.10 -11.93
CA LYS A 110 11.99 1.28 -11.06
C LYS A 110 12.65 0.93 -9.71
N GLU A 111 13.97 0.83 -9.70
CA GLU A 111 14.79 0.65 -8.49
C GLU A 111 14.61 1.81 -7.50
N ASP A 112 14.74 3.05 -7.97
CA ASP A 112 14.63 4.26 -7.13
C ASP A 112 13.22 4.48 -6.56
N LEU A 113 12.18 3.94 -7.21
CA LEU A 113 10.81 4.01 -6.69
C LEU A 113 10.65 3.09 -5.49
N GLN A 114 11.31 1.93 -5.51
CA GLN A 114 11.29 0.97 -4.41
C GLN A 114 12.09 1.47 -3.20
N ASP A 115 13.19 2.18 -3.45
CA ASP A 115 14.01 2.77 -2.38
C ASP A 115 13.32 3.93 -1.65
N ALA A 116 12.34 4.57 -2.28
CA ALA A 116 11.59 5.70 -1.76
C ALA A 116 10.59 5.27 -0.69
N THR A 117 11.12 4.94 0.47
CA THR A 117 10.39 4.45 1.63
C THR A 117 9.94 5.65 2.47
N THR A 118 8.69 5.63 2.94
CA THR A 118 8.17 6.59 3.91
C THR A 118 7.63 5.86 5.13
N MET A 119 7.63 6.52 6.28
CA MET A 119 7.18 5.94 7.54
C MET A 119 5.76 6.44 7.85
N LYS A 120 4.83 5.51 8.09
CA LYS A 120 3.46 5.79 8.54
C LYS A 120 3.13 4.94 9.76
N MET A 121 2.44 5.56 10.72
CA MET A 121 1.96 4.91 11.94
C MET A 121 0.47 4.60 11.80
N PHE A 122 0.05 3.43 12.28
CA PHE A 122 -1.33 2.98 12.29
C PHE A 122 -1.71 2.52 13.71
N ASP A 123 -2.93 2.84 14.16
CA ASP A 123 -3.47 2.34 15.42
C ASP A 123 -4.26 1.05 15.14
N VAL A 124 -3.80 -0.06 15.71
CA VAL A 124 -4.41 -1.39 15.55
C VAL A 124 -4.87 -1.95 16.90
N ARG A 125 -4.93 -1.13 17.95
CA ARG A 125 -5.38 -1.57 19.30
C ARG A 125 -6.75 -2.20 19.26
N SER A 126 -7.65 -1.65 18.44
CA SER A 126 -8.97 -2.23 18.25
C SER A 126 -8.86 -3.65 17.71
N LEU A 127 -8.03 -3.92 16.70
CA LEU A 127 -7.87 -5.23 16.07
C LEU A 127 -7.27 -6.29 17.01
N LEU A 128 -6.47 -5.87 18.01
CA LEU A 128 -5.85 -6.75 19.00
C LEU A 128 -6.78 -7.15 20.17
N VAL A 129 -7.99 -6.57 20.26
CA VAL A 129 -8.92 -6.92 21.34
C VAL A 129 -9.40 -8.36 21.15
N LYS A 130 -8.97 -9.24 22.05
CA LYS A 130 -9.41 -10.62 22.17
C LYS A 130 -10.92 -10.67 22.37
N LEU A 131 -11.67 -11.17 21.39
CA LEU A 131 -13.01 -11.66 21.68
C LEU A 131 -12.82 -12.89 22.57
N GLN A 132 -13.09 -12.77 23.87
CA GLN A 132 -13.20 -13.96 24.70
C GLN A 132 -14.44 -14.72 24.25
N ASP A 133 -14.23 -15.69 23.37
CA ASP A 133 -15.23 -16.70 23.09
C ASP A 133 -15.32 -17.61 24.31
N HIS A 134 -16.38 -17.43 25.09
CA HIS A 134 -16.72 -18.34 26.17
C HIS A 134 -17.47 -19.51 25.56
N ALA A 135 -16.74 -20.45 24.96
CA ALA A 135 -17.32 -21.72 24.53
C ALA A 135 -17.96 -22.40 25.75
N GLY A 136 -19.29 -22.51 25.73
CA GLY A 136 -20.04 -23.19 26.78
C GLY A 136 -19.66 -24.67 26.84
N PRO A 137 -19.56 -25.30 28.03
CA PRO A 137 -19.21 -26.70 28.13
C PRO A 137 -20.17 -27.58 27.32
N ARG A 138 -19.64 -28.38 26.39
CA ARG A 138 -20.43 -29.46 25.76
C ARG A 138 -20.65 -30.56 26.79
N MET A 139 -21.90 -30.76 27.21
CA MET A 139 -22.27 -31.88 28.08
C MET A 139 -22.58 -33.09 27.22
N GLU A 140 -21.79 -34.15 27.35
CA GLU A 140 -22.12 -35.47 26.79
C GLU A 140 -22.68 -36.36 27.91
N LEU A 141 -23.86 -36.93 27.70
CA LEU A 141 -24.52 -37.78 28.69
C LEU A 141 -24.00 -39.21 28.56
N VAL A 142 -23.07 -39.61 29.42
CA VAL A 142 -22.59 -40.99 29.49
C VAL A 142 -23.71 -41.86 30.05
N GLN A 143 -24.32 -42.72 29.21
CA GLN A 143 -25.30 -43.69 29.68
C GLN A 143 -24.61 -44.78 30.52
N PRO A 144 -25.09 -45.05 31.75
CA PRO A 144 -24.48 -46.03 32.63
C PRO A 144 -24.66 -47.44 32.06
N GLY A 145 -23.55 -48.19 32.00
CA GLY A 145 -23.59 -49.63 31.75
C GLY A 145 -24.37 -50.36 32.84
N LYS A 146 -25.16 -51.36 32.45
CA LYS A 146 -25.97 -52.21 33.34
C LYS A 146 -25.10 -53.01 34.31
N SER A 147 -24.64 -52.41 35.42
CA SER A 147 -24.31 -53.05 36.70
C SER A 147 -23.62 -52.02 37.61
N GLY A 148 -24.32 -51.55 38.64
CA GLY A 148 -23.69 -50.76 39.72
C GLY A 148 -24.54 -49.61 40.23
N VAL A 149 -25.05 -49.76 41.45
CA VAL A 149 -25.64 -48.69 42.25
C VAL A 149 -24.50 -47.80 42.77
N GLY A 150 -24.49 -46.53 42.37
CA GLY A 150 -23.55 -45.52 42.86
C GLY A 150 -23.89 -44.13 42.29
N PRO A 151 -23.64 -43.04 43.03
CA PRO A 151 -24.02 -41.70 42.59
C PRO A 151 -23.26 -41.29 41.33
N ILE A 152 -24.02 -40.75 40.38
CA ILE A 152 -23.56 -40.13 39.13
C ILE A 152 -22.65 -38.94 39.46
N THR A 153 -21.34 -39.15 39.36
CA THR A 153 -20.32 -38.08 39.44
C THR A 153 -19.33 -38.25 38.29
N GLY A 154 -19.51 -37.49 37.21
CA GLY A 154 -18.52 -37.42 36.15
C GLY A 154 -19.04 -36.72 34.90
N VAL A 155 -18.85 -35.40 34.81
CA VAL A 155 -18.86 -34.67 33.55
C VAL A 155 -17.40 -34.57 33.11
N SER A 156 -17.01 -35.23 32.02
CA SER A 156 -15.70 -35.00 31.40
C SER A 156 -15.84 -33.81 30.45
N ILE A 157 -15.24 -32.69 30.82
CA ILE A 157 -15.13 -31.51 29.96
C ILE A 157 -14.00 -31.81 28.98
N LEU A 158 -14.34 -32.10 27.73
CA LEU A 158 -13.36 -32.15 26.65
C LEU A 158 -13.03 -30.70 26.27
N GLU A 159 -11.81 -30.27 26.60
CA GLU A 159 -11.31 -28.94 26.24
C GLU A 159 -11.01 -28.92 24.74
N GLU A 160 -11.84 -28.21 23.98
CA GLU A 160 -11.65 -28.04 22.55
C GLU A 160 -10.40 -27.16 22.32
N PRO A 161 -9.50 -27.49 21.37
CA PRO A 161 -8.29 -26.73 21.15
C PRO A 161 -8.64 -25.29 20.77
N LYS A 162 -8.36 -24.37 21.70
CA LYS A 162 -8.58 -22.94 21.52
C LYS A 162 -7.81 -22.45 20.28
N PRO A 163 -8.44 -21.72 19.35
CA PRO A 163 -7.72 -21.13 18.23
C PRO A 163 -6.61 -20.23 18.77
N PRO A 164 -5.43 -20.19 18.11
CA PRO A 164 -4.31 -19.41 18.58
C PRO A 164 -4.72 -17.94 18.74
N PRO A 165 -4.28 -17.26 19.81
CA PRO A 165 -4.58 -15.86 19.99
C PRO A 165 -4.05 -15.06 18.80
N VAL A 166 -4.83 -14.08 18.33
CA VAL A 166 -4.34 -13.04 17.44
C VAL A 166 -3.38 -12.18 18.26
N ASP A 167 -2.09 -12.53 18.23
CA ASP A 167 -1.02 -11.81 18.89
C ASP A 167 -0.38 -10.77 17.97
N GLU A 168 0.53 -9.95 18.52
CA GLU A 168 1.20 -8.90 17.75
C GLU A 168 2.03 -9.50 16.60
N ASP A 169 2.62 -10.68 16.81
CA ASP A 169 3.41 -11.39 15.81
C ASP A 169 2.54 -11.90 14.65
N PHE A 170 1.38 -12.48 14.94
CA PHE A 170 0.41 -12.91 13.93
C PHE A 170 -0.07 -11.73 13.08
N MET A 171 -0.32 -10.56 13.69
CA MET A 171 -0.69 -9.36 12.95
C MET A 171 0.43 -8.89 12.01
N VAL A 172 1.69 -8.89 12.48
CA VAL A 172 2.84 -8.54 11.65
C VAL A 172 3.00 -9.54 10.50
N GLN A 173 2.84 -10.83 10.76
CA GLN A 173 2.92 -11.88 9.75
C GLN A 173 1.81 -11.74 8.70
N LEU A 174 0.56 -11.57 9.14
CA LEU A 174 -0.58 -11.39 8.25
C LEU A 174 -0.38 -10.21 7.31
N ILE A 175 0.13 -9.09 7.83
CA ILE A 175 0.41 -7.90 7.01
C ILE A 175 1.54 -8.18 6.03
N ARG A 176 2.63 -8.83 6.44
CA ARG A 176 3.74 -9.18 5.55
C ARG A 176 3.32 -10.13 4.42
N GLU A 177 2.48 -11.11 4.71
CA GLU A 177 2.00 -12.09 3.73
C GLU A 177 1.00 -11.49 2.73
N ASN A 178 0.17 -10.54 3.17
CA ASN A 178 -0.90 -9.98 2.34
C ASN A 178 -0.52 -8.64 1.67
N THR A 179 0.65 -8.08 1.94
CA THR A 179 1.06 -6.78 1.37
C THR A 179 2.47 -6.81 0.81
N GLY A 180 2.79 -5.94 -0.14
CA GLY A 180 4.17 -5.71 -0.60
C GLY A 180 4.74 -6.76 -1.55
N SER A 181 4.08 -7.89 -1.80
CA SER A 181 4.46 -8.88 -2.84
C SER A 181 5.98 -9.21 -2.86
N GLY A 182 6.60 -9.41 -1.69
CA GLY A 182 8.04 -9.68 -1.56
C GLY A 182 8.95 -8.45 -1.41
N SER A 183 8.38 -7.24 -1.36
CA SER A 183 9.14 -5.99 -1.12
C SER A 183 9.64 -5.86 0.32
N TRP A 184 9.13 -6.67 1.24
CA TRP A 184 9.58 -6.69 2.64
C TRP A 184 10.99 -7.25 2.78
N ASP A 185 11.37 -8.21 1.95
CA ASP A 185 12.69 -8.84 1.98
C ASP A 185 13.66 -8.21 0.98
N SER A 186 13.13 -7.61 -0.10
CA SER A 186 13.93 -7.02 -1.18
C SER A 186 14.47 -5.62 -0.83
N ASN A 187 13.78 -4.88 0.04
CA ASN A 187 14.14 -3.50 0.37
C ASN A 187 14.72 -3.42 1.80
N PRO A 188 16.01 -3.08 1.97
CA PRO A 188 16.64 -3.01 3.30
C PRO A 188 16.10 -1.87 4.18
N LYS A 189 15.37 -0.91 3.60
CA LYS A 189 14.70 0.19 4.34
C LYS A 189 13.26 -0.14 4.75
N ALA A 190 12.77 -1.31 4.34
CA ALA A 190 11.48 -1.81 4.75
C ALA A 190 11.52 -2.26 6.21
N ALA A 191 10.62 -1.72 7.02
CA ALA A 191 10.46 -2.16 8.40
C ALA A 191 8.98 -2.17 8.79
N ILE A 192 8.59 -3.14 9.59
CA ILE A 192 7.27 -3.24 10.19
C ILE A 192 7.46 -3.69 11.62
N ASN A 193 6.94 -2.89 12.55
CA ASN A 193 6.99 -3.19 13.98
C ASN A 193 5.62 -2.86 14.58
N LEU A 194 5.15 -3.73 15.45
CA LEU A 194 3.96 -3.51 16.25
C LEU A 194 4.41 -3.39 17.71
N THR A 195 4.02 -2.31 18.38
CA THR A 195 4.36 -2.10 19.79
C THR A 195 3.22 -1.40 20.48
N ASN A 196 2.69 -2.01 21.55
CA ASN A 196 1.59 -1.45 22.34
C ASN A 196 0.35 -1.10 21.48
N GLY A 197 0.07 -1.93 20.47
CA GLY A 197 -1.02 -1.70 19.51
C GLY A 197 -0.81 -0.55 18.52
N MET A 198 0.39 0.04 18.47
CA MET A 198 0.80 0.95 17.41
C MET A 198 1.65 0.21 16.39
N LEU A 199 1.16 0.14 15.15
CA LEU A 199 1.88 -0.43 14.02
C LEU A 199 2.68 0.68 13.33
N VAL A 200 4.00 0.61 13.41
CA VAL A 200 4.92 1.49 12.70
C VAL A 200 5.42 0.77 11.45
N VAL A 201 5.08 1.33 10.28
CA VAL A 201 5.46 0.76 8.99
C VAL A 201 6.31 1.75 8.21
N SER A 202 7.48 1.30 7.80
CA SER A 202 8.40 1.99 6.89
C SER A 202 8.40 1.22 5.57
N GLN A 203 7.75 1.75 4.54
CA GLN A 203 7.71 1.11 3.22
C GLN A 203 7.36 2.15 2.13
N THR A 204 7.40 1.75 0.86
CA THR A 204 6.92 2.59 -0.25
C THR A 204 5.47 3.05 -0.06
N PRO A 205 5.08 4.24 -0.56
CA PRO A 205 3.71 4.74 -0.46
C PRO A 205 2.64 3.83 -1.08
N SER A 206 3.02 2.98 -2.04
CA SER A 206 2.07 2.01 -2.62
C SER A 206 1.69 0.94 -1.61
N VAL A 207 2.68 0.32 -0.97
CA VAL A 207 2.45 -0.74 0.01
C VAL A 207 1.77 -0.20 1.26
N LEU A 208 2.10 1.02 1.69
CA LEU A 208 1.38 1.63 2.82
C LEU A 208 -0.12 1.79 2.57
N ARG A 209 -0.55 1.98 1.32
CA ARG A 209 -1.98 1.99 0.96
C ARG A 209 -2.59 0.59 0.98
N GLU A 210 -1.83 -0.42 0.60
CA GLU A 210 -2.26 -1.82 0.73
C GLU A 210 -2.44 -2.20 2.20
N VAL A 211 -1.51 -1.79 3.07
CA VAL A 211 -1.60 -1.97 4.52
C VAL A 211 -2.84 -1.24 5.06
N ASP A 212 -3.05 0.03 4.70
CA ASP A 212 -4.22 0.82 5.10
C ASP A 212 -5.54 0.15 4.66
N ALA A 213 -5.61 -0.32 3.42
CA ALA A 213 -6.78 -1.02 2.88
C ALA A 213 -7.02 -2.38 3.57
N LEU A 214 -5.96 -3.11 3.90
CA LEU A 214 -6.06 -4.38 4.63
C LEU A 214 -6.57 -4.15 6.05
N LEU A 215 -5.99 -3.18 6.78
CA LEU A 215 -6.43 -2.80 8.12
C LEU A 215 -7.89 -2.31 8.11
N GLY A 216 -8.29 -1.55 7.10
CA GLY A 216 -9.67 -1.13 6.90
C GLY A 216 -10.64 -2.30 6.73
N LYS A 217 -10.27 -3.31 5.93
CA LYS A 217 -11.07 -4.53 5.77
C LYS A 217 -11.19 -5.30 7.08
N LEU A 218 -10.09 -5.49 7.81
CA LEU A 218 -10.08 -6.19 9.10
C LEU A 218 -10.92 -5.45 10.15
N GLY A 219 -10.94 -4.11 10.12
CA GLY A 219 -11.79 -3.30 10.98
C GLY A 219 -13.29 -3.38 10.68
N GLN A 220 -13.67 -3.76 9.46
CA GLN A 220 -15.08 -3.86 9.02
C GLN A 220 -15.76 -5.18 9.42
N TYR A 221 -15.01 -6.27 9.61
CA TYR A 221 -15.54 -7.59 9.97
C TYR A 221 -15.79 -7.76 11.48
N ARG A 222 -16.21 -6.68 12.14
CA ARG A 222 -16.63 -6.68 13.55
C ARG A 222 -18.13 -6.72 13.69
#